data_AF-A0A1Q3X394-F1
#
_entry.id   AF-A0A1Q3X394-F1
#
_cell.length_a   1.000
_cell.length_b   1.000
_cell.length_c   1.000
_cell.angle_alpha   90.00
_cell.angle_beta   90.00
_cell.angle_gamma   90.00
#
_symmetry.space_group_name_H-M   'P 1'
#
loop_
_entity.id
_entity.type
_entity.pdbx_description
1 polymer ?
#
loop_
_entity_poly.entity_id
_entity_poly.type
_entity_poly.pdbx_seq_one_letter_code
_entity_poly.pdbx_strand_id
1 'polypeptide(L)'
;MMLLLCLSLIKGRLDEAEGNKIMTAKKMELINEQASPLFRIMYVHDAKEPSLRKFDNNICAFHIGDGYILSVAHNLRSPGVLRSISPEVYETGLQARFNKDQARFFEQHYPVDYLSGKHHLASNEPAVLQELANILAQVRFDTRWVTLAAMKVCTPHLLIQFRNGLFYNDRGLTELIDPNMQFFEGGIQRQTYLLELELVHAFYNEDIALYRIVNVPQQLLQRLPCVRPDYTLLDNDVPAMYCLQSAPVNEVGRLLNDARIEGHLDHFTMFADHVTGSYVIDGIRYLVKGYFRFGSSGAPYLLYDEAENEFVVNAIQSEASPLQLSINSNMAGNYQYVNAIATPLHSIKDKLEEFMTG
;
A
#
# COMPACT_ATOMS: atom_id res chain seq x y z
N MET A 1 51.43 -29.68 5.12
CA MET A 1 50.09 -30.04 4.60
C MET A 1 48.97 -29.72 5.59
N MET A 2 49.04 -30.17 6.86
CA MET A 2 48.00 -29.92 7.88
C MET A 2 47.78 -28.43 8.24
N LEU A 3 48.85 -27.62 8.25
CA LEU A 3 48.77 -26.18 8.56
C LEU A 3 48.01 -25.36 7.49
N LEU A 4 48.16 -25.74 6.21
CA LEU A 4 47.47 -25.09 5.08
C LEU A 4 45.97 -25.41 5.09
N LEU A 5 45.58 -26.63 5.47
CA LEU A 5 44.18 -27.02 5.62
C LEU A 5 43.49 -26.28 6.77
N CYS A 6 44.18 -26.10 7.90
CA CYS A 6 43.65 -25.30 9.02
C CYS A 6 43.48 -23.82 8.63
N LEU A 7 44.44 -23.23 7.91
CA LEU A 7 44.34 -21.83 7.47
C LEU A 7 43.21 -21.62 6.45
N SER A 8 42.98 -22.57 5.53
CA SER A 8 41.87 -22.48 4.58
C SER A 8 40.50 -22.61 5.27
N LEU A 9 40.38 -23.49 6.27
CA LEU A 9 39.16 -23.64 7.07
C LEU A 9 38.87 -22.41 7.95
N ILE A 10 39.90 -21.81 8.54
CA ILE A 10 39.77 -20.58 9.32
C ILE A 10 39.36 -19.41 8.41
N LYS A 11 39.99 -19.28 7.24
CA LYS A 11 39.62 -18.25 6.26
C LYS A 11 38.17 -18.42 5.80
N GLY A 12 37.75 -19.63 5.43
CA GLY A 12 36.36 -19.90 5.04
C GLY A 12 35.33 -19.54 6.12
N ARG A 13 35.64 -19.83 7.39
CA ARG A 13 34.77 -19.44 8.52
C ARG A 13 34.73 -17.93 8.78
N LEU A 14 35.83 -17.23 8.56
CA LEU A 14 35.89 -15.77 8.68
C LEU A 14 35.11 -15.10 7.54
N ASP A 15 35.25 -15.61 6.32
CA ASP A 15 34.52 -15.11 5.15
C ASP A 15 33.00 -15.37 5.30
N GLU A 16 32.59 -16.53 5.83
CA GLU A 16 31.19 -16.87 6.14
C GLU A 16 30.62 -15.99 7.27
N ALA A 17 31.41 -15.73 8.33
CA ALA A 17 30.99 -14.86 9.42
C ALA A 17 30.82 -13.40 8.97
N GLU A 18 31.69 -12.92 8.07
CA GLU A 18 31.59 -11.58 7.53
C GLU A 18 30.40 -11.44 6.55
N GLY A 19 30.18 -12.44 5.69
CA GLY A 19 28.98 -12.51 4.83
C GLY A 19 27.68 -12.49 5.63
N ASN A 20 27.60 -13.23 6.73
CA ASN A 20 26.43 -13.24 7.61
C ASN A 20 26.17 -11.88 8.29
N LYS A 21 27.23 -11.13 8.64
CA LYS A 21 27.06 -9.76 9.17
C LYS A 21 26.53 -8.81 8.11
N ILE A 22 27.06 -8.88 6.88
CA ILE A 22 26.62 -8.01 5.77
C ILE A 22 25.14 -8.26 5.48
N MET A 23 24.74 -9.53 5.34
CA MET A 23 23.34 -9.91 5.15
C MET A 23 22.44 -9.39 6.28
N THR A 24 22.88 -9.54 7.53
CA THR A 24 22.14 -9.03 8.69
C THR A 24 21.97 -7.52 8.63
N ALA A 25 23.03 -6.76 8.31
CA ALA A 25 22.97 -5.32 8.17
C ALA A 25 21.98 -4.89 7.06
N LYS A 26 22.04 -5.54 5.89
CA LYS A 26 21.12 -5.29 4.77
C LYS A 26 19.65 -5.56 5.15
N LYS A 27 19.38 -6.63 5.90
CA LYS A 27 18.03 -6.89 6.44
C LYS A 27 17.58 -5.80 7.41
N MET A 28 18.48 -5.28 8.24
CA MET A 28 18.15 -4.18 9.16
C MET A 28 17.87 -2.86 8.44
N GLU A 29 18.51 -2.60 7.29
CA GLU A 29 18.20 -1.44 6.43
C GLU A 29 16.75 -1.48 5.93
N LEU A 30 16.25 -2.65 5.53
CA LEU A 30 14.87 -2.81 5.04
C LEU A 30 13.79 -2.42 6.07
N ILE A 31 14.08 -2.49 7.37
CA ILE A 31 13.15 -2.10 8.44
C ILE A 31 13.49 -0.75 9.06
N ASN A 32 14.56 -0.09 8.59
CA ASN A 32 14.97 1.23 9.06
C ASN A 32 14.10 2.31 8.41
N GLU A 33 13.54 3.23 9.20
CA GLU A 33 12.69 4.30 8.67
C GLU A 33 13.39 5.21 7.63
N GLN A 34 14.72 5.32 7.68
CA GLN A 34 15.55 6.15 6.80
C GLN A 34 15.99 5.47 5.50
N ALA A 35 15.83 4.15 5.40
CA ALA A 35 16.38 3.35 4.29
C ALA A 35 15.39 2.34 3.71
N SER A 36 14.26 2.09 4.38
CA SER A 36 13.26 1.15 3.91
C SER A 36 12.53 1.66 2.66
N PRO A 37 12.33 0.81 1.64
CA PRO A 37 11.47 1.12 0.49
C PRO A 37 9.98 0.91 0.79
N LEU A 38 9.61 0.47 2.00
CA LEU A 38 8.22 0.26 2.39
C LEU A 38 7.58 1.57 2.87
N PHE A 39 6.45 1.87 2.27
CA PHE A 39 5.61 3.03 2.52
C PHE A 39 4.15 2.64 2.70
N ARG A 40 3.33 3.65 2.96
CA ARG A 40 1.87 3.52 2.95
C ARG A 40 1.29 4.56 2.01
N ILE A 41 0.28 4.16 1.26
CA ILE A 41 -0.60 5.09 0.55
C ILE A 41 -1.82 5.31 1.43
N MET A 42 -2.22 6.58 1.59
CA MET A 42 -3.51 6.93 2.16
C MET A 42 -4.23 7.90 1.23
N TYR A 43 -5.55 7.79 1.16
CA TYR A 43 -6.39 8.73 0.45
C TYR A 43 -6.72 9.87 1.40
N VAL A 44 -6.25 11.07 1.05
CA VAL A 44 -6.31 12.24 1.92
C VAL A 44 -7.37 13.19 1.40
N HIS A 45 -8.34 13.51 2.25
CA HIS A 45 -9.29 14.59 2.01
C HIS A 45 -8.73 15.89 2.56
N ASP A 46 -8.93 16.99 1.83
CA ASP A 46 -8.51 18.34 2.24
C ASP A 46 -7.04 18.41 2.67
N ALA A 47 -6.15 17.80 1.86
CA ALA A 47 -4.75 17.60 2.20
C ALA A 47 -4.01 18.89 2.62
N LYS A 48 -4.36 20.05 2.06
CA LYS A 48 -3.73 21.33 2.40
C LYS A 48 -4.41 22.10 3.53
N GLU A 49 -5.43 21.54 4.16
CA GLU A 49 -6.23 22.20 5.20
C GLU A 49 -6.09 21.42 6.53
N PRO A 50 -5.07 21.70 7.37
CA PRO A 50 -4.73 20.85 8.52
C PRO A 50 -5.88 20.59 9.50
N SER A 51 -6.80 21.53 9.69
CA SER A 51 -7.95 21.37 10.58
C SER A 51 -9.05 20.46 10.04
N LEU A 52 -9.14 20.30 8.71
CA LEU A 52 -10.17 19.51 8.04
C LEU A 52 -9.65 18.21 7.47
N ARG A 53 -8.32 18.07 7.33
CA ARG A 53 -7.65 16.90 6.78
C ARG A 53 -8.15 15.60 7.41
N LYS A 54 -8.50 14.64 6.55
CA LYS A 54 -8.82 13.26 6.94
C LYS A 54 -8.01 12.28 6.12
N PHE A 55 -7.64 11.19 6.77
CA PHE A 55 -6.90 10.09 6.16
C PHE A 55 -7.78 8.85 6.17
N ASP A 56 -7.93 8.24 5.01
CA ASP A 56 -8.62 6.97 4.86
C ASP A 56 -7.79 6.04 3.95
N ASN A 57 -8.22 4.80 3.82
CA ASN A 57 -7.66 3.84 2.87
C ASN A 57 -6.15 3.57 3.02
N ASN A 58 -5.73 3.08 4.19
CA ASN A 58 -4.33 2.79 4.50
C ASN A 58 -3.87 1.50 3.82
N ILE A 59 -2.93 1.59 2.89
CA ILE A 59 -2.42 0.40 2.20
C ILE A 59 -0.89 0.38 2.09
N CYS A 60 -0.30 -0.80 2.21
CA CYS A 60 1.14 -0.97 1.99
C CYS A 60 1.49 -0.68 0.53
N ALA A 61 2.65 -0.09 0.34
CA ALA A 61 3.18 0.21 -0.97
C ALA A 61 4.71 0.27 -0.91
N PHE A 62 5.36 0.18 -2.06
CA PHE A 62 6.81 0.28 -2.13
C PHE A 62 7.26 1.00 -3.39
N HIS A 63 8.40 1.69 -3.28
CA HIS A 63 9.00 2.46 -4.36
C HIS A 63 9.93 1.59 -5.19
N ILE A 64 9.76 1.62 -6.52
CA ILE A 64 10.53 0.80 -7.48
C ILE A 64 11.53 1.61 -8.31
N GLY A 65 11.72 2.89 -7.97
CA GLY A 65 12.61 3.80 -8.68
C GLY A 65 11.84 4.90 -9.43
N ASP A 66 12.52 6.01 -9.71
CA ASP A 66 12.01 7.16 -10.49
C ASP A 66 10.65 7.72 -10.04
N GLY A 67 10.31 7.55 -8.76
CA GLY A 67 9.05 8.00 -8.18
C GLY A 67 7.85 7.09 -8.47
N TYR A 68 8.05 5.89 -9.03
CA TYR A 68 6.99 4.90 -9.25
C TYR A 68 6.75 4.03 -8.02
N ILE A 69 5.49 3.91 -7.63
CA ILE A 69 5.05 3.20 -6.43
C ILE A 69 4.12 2.06 -6.83
N LEU A 70 4.39 0.85 -6.33
CA LEU A 70 3.50 -0.29 -6.47
C LEU A 70 2.70 -0.54 -5.20
N SER A 71 1.43 -0.91 -5.38
CA SER A 71 0.50 -1.40 -4.36
C SER A 71 -0.52 -2.35 -5.04
N VAL A 72 -1.64 -2.66 -4.40
CA VAL A 72 -2.68 -3.57 -4.94
C VAL A 72 -3.89 -2.85 -5.51
N ALA A 73 -4.53 -3.45 -6.52
CA ALA A 73 -5.60 -2.82 -7.28
C ALA A 73 -7.00 -3.06 -6.71
N HIS A 74 -7.25 -4.18 -6.02
CA HIS A 74 -8.55 -4.47 -5.40
C HIS A 74 -8.96 -3.38 -4.42
N ASN A 75 -7.97 -2.79 -3.74
CA ASN A 75 -8.19 -1.70 -2.81
C ASN A 75 -8.78 -0.45 -3.48
N LEU A 76 -8.51 -0.21 -4.76
CA LEU A 76 -9.10 0.90 -5.53
C LEU A 76 -10.61 0.76 -5.72
N ARG A 77 -11.13 -0.48 -5.65
CA ARG A 77 -12.53 -0.84 -5.88
C ARG A 77 -13.35 -0.86 -4.60
N SER A 78 -12.71 -0.75 -3.43
CA SER A 78 -13.42 -0.62 -2.16
C SER A 78 -14.14 0.73 -2.08
N PRO A 79 -15.36 0.78 -1.51
CA PRO A 79 -16.07 2.03 -1.30
C PRO A 79 -15.39 2.86 -0.20
N GLY A 80 -15.23 4.16 -0.46
CA GLY A 80 -14.74 5.15 0.48
C GLY A 80 -15.85 5.95 1.14
N VAL A 81 -15.48 6.70 2.17
CA VAL A 81 -16.36 7.66 2.85
C VAL A 81 -16.12 9.04 2.26
N LEU A 82 -17.19 9.71 1.84
CA LEU A 82 -17.12 11.11 1.42
C LEU A 82 -16.88 12.00 2.65
N ARG A 83 -15.64 12.37 2.96
CA ARG A 83 -15.35 13.27 4.11
C ARG A 83 -15.67 14.73 3.81
N SER A 84 -15.44 15.12 2.56
CA SER A 84 -15.74 16.45 2.03
C SER A 84 -16.14 16.34 0.57
N ILE A 85 -16.99 17.27 0.10
CA ILE A 85 -17.57 17.23 -1.24
C ILE A 85 -17.55 18.65 -1.81
N SER A 86 -17.00 18.81 -3.01
CA SER A 86 -17.02 20.10 -3.70
C SER A 86 -18.45 20.45 -4.16
N PRO A 87 -18.76 21.75 -4.34
CA PRO A 87 -20.04 22.17 -4.93
C PRO A 87 -20.34 21.45 -6.25
N GLU A 88 -19.34 21.32 -7.12
CA GLU A 88 -19.48 20.65 -8.41
C GLU A 88 -19.91 19.19 -8.26
N VAL A 89 -19.24 18.42 -7.39
CA VAL A 89 -19.58 17.01 -7.16
C VAL A 89 -20.96 16.88 -6.51
N TYR A 90 -21.31 17.79 -5.60
CA TYR A 90 -22.62 17.79 -4.96
C TYR A 90 -23.75 18.09 -5.96
N GLU A 91 -23.66 19.21 -6.68
CA GLU A 91 -24.70 19.69 -7.60
C GLU A 91 -24.88 18.74 -8.80
N THR A 92 -23.78 18.32 -9.42
CA THR A 92 -23.85 17.50 -10.64
C THR A 92 -23.98 16.00 -10.35
N GLY A 93 -23.41 15.54 -9.24
CA GLY A 93 -23.28 14.12 -8.91
C GLY A 93 -24.36 13.58 -7.98
N LEU A 94 -24.86 14.40 -7.04
CA LEU A 94 -25.69 13.93 -5.93
C LEU A 94 -27.08 14.59 -5.90
N GLN A 95 -27.14 15.92 -5.90
CA GLN A 95 -28.37 16.68 -5.60
C GLN A 95 -29.53 16.29 -6.53
N ALA A 96 -29.27 16.16 -7.83
CA ALA A 96 -30.29 15.79 -8.80
C ALA A 96 -30.83 14.36 -8.64
N ARG A 97 -30.13 13.49 -7.90
CA ARG A 97 -30.47 12.08 -7.70
C ARG A 97 -31.22 11.83 -6.40
N PHE A 98 -31.17 12.75 -5.45
CA PHE A 98 -31.85 12.61 -4.17
C PHE A 98 -33.34 12.91 -4.26
N ASN A 99 -34.14 12.12 -3.55
CA ASN A 99 -35.48 12.56 -3.18
C ASN A 99 -35.42 13.60 -2.05
N LYS A 100 -36.55 14.22 -1.71
CA LYS A 100 -36.60 15.32 -0.72
C LYS A 100 -36.12 14.92 0.68
N ASP A 101 -36.35 13.68 1.10
CA ASP A 101 -35.98 13.21 2.44
C ASP A 101 -34.50 12.85 2.49
N GLN A 102 -33.98 12.20 1.44
CA GLN A 102 -32.56 11.95 1.25
C GLN A 102 -31.76 13.25 1.21
N ALA A 103 -32.21 14.25 0.44
CA ALA A 103 -31.55 15.54 0.36
C ALA A 103 -31.48 16.22 1.74
N ARG A 104 -32.60 16.22 2.48
CA ARG A 104 -32.64 16.80 3.84
C ARG A 104 -31.71 16.08 4.81
N PHE A 105 -31.72 14.75 4.79
CA PHE A 105 -30.82 13.95 5.62
C PHE A 105 -29.36 14.20 5.28
N PHE A 106 -29.05 14.30 3.99
CA PHE A 106 -27.70 14.60 3.52
C PHE A 106 -27.26 15.99 3.97
N GLU A 107 -28.05 17.04 3.73
CA GLU A 107 -27.75 18.42 4.14
C GLU A 107 -27.56 18.57 5.66
N GLN A 108 -28.31 17.81 6.46
CA GLN A 108 -28.16 17.79 7.92
C GLN A 108 -26.80 17.24 8.36
N HIS A 109 -26.24 16.25 7.65
CA HIS A 109 -24.99 15.58 8.01
C HIS A 109 -23.78 16.05 7.19
N TYR A 110 -24.03 16.82 6.13
CA TYR A 110 -23.05 17.47 5.26
C TYR A 110 -23.31 18.98 5.17
N PRO A 111 -23.17 19.74 6.27
CA PRO A 111 -23.29 21.19 6.23
C PRO A 111 -22.27 21.81 5.28
N VAL A 112 -22.68 22.90 4.63
CA VAL A 112 -21.81 23.72 3.79
C VAL A 112 -20.89 24.56 4.68
N ASP A 113 -19.59 24.47 4.43
CA ASP A 113 -18.64 25.47 4.88
C ASP A 113 -18.70 26.68 3.95
N TYR A 114 -19.11 27.83 4.48
CA TYR A 114 -19.27 29.06 3.69
C TYR A 114 -17.94 29.65 3.21
N LEU A 115 -16.79 29.25 3.78
CA LEU A 115 -15.49 29.72 3.34
C LEU A 115 -15.01 28.97 2.08
N SER A 116 -15.06 27.64 2.11
CA SER A 116 -14.62 26.80 0.99
C SER A 116 -15.74 26.49 -0.02
N GLY A 117 -17.00 26.68 0.36
CA GLY A 117 -18.18 26.22 -0.36
C GLY A 117 -18.38 24.69 -0.31
N LYS A 118 -17.46 23.94 0.30
CA LYS A 118 -17.53 22.48 0.36
C LYS A 118 -18.54 22.03 1.40
N HIS A 119 -19.12 20.86 1.15
CA HIS A 119 -19.91 20.14 2.14
C HIS A 119 -18.99 19.23 2.95
N HIS A 120 -19.02 19.30 4.29
CA HIS A 120 -18.19 18.48 5.15
C HIS A 120 -19.00 17.52 6.00
N LEU A 121 -18.58 16.27 6.09
CA LEU A 121 -19.20 15.28 6.95
C LEU A 121 -19.05 15.70 8.42
N ALA A 122 -20.18 15.99 9.07
CA ALA A 122 -20.21 16.47 10.45
C ALA A 122 -20.40 15.36 11.50
N SER A 123 -20.77 14.14 11.08
CA SER A 123 -21.04 13.01 11.98
C SER A 123 -20.02 11.89 11.82
N ASN A 124 -19.64 11.29 12.95
CA ASN A 124 -18.87 10.04 13.01
C ASN A 124 -19.72 8.88 13.59
N GLU A 125 -21.03 9.07 13.74
CA GLU A 125 -21.92 8.05 14.33
C GLU A 125 -22.12 6.89 13.35
N PRO A 126 -21.84 5.62 13.74
CA PRO A 126 -21.91 4.48 12.83
C PRO A 126 -23.27 4.30 12.13
N ALA A 127 -24.37 4.57 12.84
CA ALA A 127 -25.71 4.48 12.27
C ALA A 127 -25.93 5.52 11.15
N VAL A 128 -25.43 6.75 11.35
CA VAL A 128 -25.50 7.82 10.35
C VAL A 128 -24.63 7.48 9.14
N LEU A 129 -23.40 7.00 9.37
CA LEU A 129 -22.49 6.60 8.28
C LEU A 129 -23.07 5.46 7.44
N GLN A 130 -23.72 4.49 8.09
CA GLN A 130 -24.40 3.40 7.40
C GLN A 130 -25.57 3.90 6.56
N GLU A 131 -26.38 4.82 7.09
CA GLU A 131 -27.51 5.37 6.34
C GLU A 131 -27.05 6.23 5.16
N LEU A 132 -25.99 7.04 5.33
CA LEU A 132 -25.36 7.77 4.23
C LEU A 132 -24.85 6.82 3.15
N ALA A 133 -24.18 5.73 3.52
CA ALA A 133 -23.72 4.71 2.58
C ALA A 133 -24.91 4.05 1.84
N ASN A 134 -26.00 3.75 2.54
CA ASN A 134 -27.22 3.20 1.93
C ASN A 134 -27.84 4.18 0.92
N ILE A 135 -27.93 5.46 1.27
CA ILE A 135 -28.45 6.52 0.39
C ILE A 135 -27.59 6.62 -0.88
N LEU A 136 -26.27 6.69 -0.73
CA LEU A 136 -25.33 6.74 -1.86
C LEU A 136 -25.46 5.52 -2.77
N ALA A 137 -25.61 4.32 -2.18
CA ALA A 137 -25.85 3.10 -2.94
C ALA A 137 -27.20 3.11 -3.69
N GLN A 138 -28.28 3.60 -3.06
CA GLN A 138 -29.61 3.72 -3.70
C GLN A 138 -29.59 4.63 -4.92
N VAL A 139 -28.88 5.76 -4.84
CA VAL A 139 -28.73 6.69 -5.97
C VAL A 139 -27.61 6.30 -6.95
N ARG A 140 -27.00 5.12 -6.74
CA ARG A 140 -25.89 4.57 -7.53
C ARG A 140 -24.76 5.58 -7.70
N PHE A 141 -24.43 6.29 -6.62
CA PHE A 141 -23.26 7.15 -6.61
C PHE A 141 -22.02 6.28 -6.37
N ASP A 142 -21.02 6.44 -7.24
CA ASP A 142 -19.79 5.64 -7.18
C ASP A 142 -18.84 6.23 -6.14
N THR A 143 -18.72 5.55 -5.00
CA THR A 143 -17.84 5.93 -3.90
C THR A 143 -16.51 5.19 -3.90
N ARG A 144 -16.18 4.42 -4.95
CA ARG A 144 -14.91 3.69 -4.99
C ARG A 144 -13.73 4.65 -5.00
N TRP A 145 -12.63 4.27 -4.34
CA TRP A 145 -11.45 5.14 -4.22
C TRP A 145 -10.90 5.64 -5.55
N VAL A 146 -10.92 4.81 -6.59
CA VAL A 146 -10.52 5.22 -7.96
C VAL A 146 -11.39 6.38 -8.48
N THR A 147 -12.69 6.33 -8.23
CA THR A 147 -13.65 7.33 -8.70
C THR A 147 -13.58 8.59 -7.85
N LEU A 148 -13.48 8.45 -6.52
CA LEU A 148 -13.29 9.59 -5.62
C LEU A 148 -12.01 10.37 -5.94
N ALA A 149 -10.91 9.67 -6.25
CA ALA A 149 -9.68 10.32 -6.70
C ALA A 149 -9.83 11.02 -8.04
N ALA A 150 -10.47 10.39 -9.03
CA ALA A 150 -10.73 11.02 -10.33
C ALA A 150 -11.60 12.29 -10.19
N MET A 151 -12.54 12.31 -9.24
CA MET A 151 -13.38 13.47 -8.93
C MET A 151 -12.70 14.50 -8.01
N LYS A 152 -11.45 14.28 -7.60
CA LYS A 152 -10.70 15.12 -6.66
C LYS A 152 -11.40 15.32 -5.31
N VAL A 153 -12.21 14.36 -4.90
CA VAL A 153 -12.83 14.31 -3.57
C VAL A 153 -11.78 13.98 -2.50
N CYS A 154 -10.83 13.11 -2.86
CA CYS A 154 -9.62 12.82 -2.11
C CYS A 154 -8.47 12.59 -3.08
N THR A 155 -7.24 12.65 -2.57
CA THR A 155 -6.04 12.42 -3.39
C THR A 155 -5.15 11.40 -2.69
N PRO A 156 -4.64 10.37 -3.39
CA PRO A 156 -3.70 9.44 -2.79
C PRO A 156 -2.38 10.15 -2.49
N HIS A 157 -1.83 9.88 -1.31
CA HIS A 157 -0.53 10.39 -0.89
C HIS A 157 0.34 9.26 -0.33
N LEU A 158 1.63 9.32 -0.62
CA LEU A 158 2.65 8.52 0.04
C LEU A 158 2.94 9.13 1.41
N LEU A 159 2.80 8.32 2.45
CA LEU A 159 3.13 8.71 3.82
C LEU A 159 4.56 8.33 4.14
N ILE A 160 5.33 9.32 4.56
CA ILE A 160 6.72 9.15 5.01
C ILE A 160 6.81 9.69 6.43
N GLN A 161 7.33 8.86 7.34
CA GLN A 161 7.27 9.15 8.78
C GLN A 161 8.62 8.88 9.45
N PHE A 162 9.08 9.85 10.23
CA PHE A 162 10.36 9.79 10.92
C PHE A 162 10.22 10.14 12.41
N ARG A 163 11.09 9.57 13.24
CA ARG A 163 11.20 9.93 14.67
C ARG A 163 11.71 11.36 14.83
N ASN A 164 12.63 11.77 13.97
CA ASN A 164 13.10 13.14 13.96
C ASN A 164 12.26 13.99 13.01
N GLY A 165 12.27 15.29 13.24
CA GLY A 165 11.53 16.25 12.42
C GLY A 165 12.20 16.59 11.09
N LEU A 166 13.01 15.68 10.53
CA LEU A 166 13.79 15.92 9.31
C LEU A 166 13.52 14.86 8.26
N PHE A 167 13.17 15.29 7.06
CA PHE A 167 13.00 14.42 5.90
C PHE A 167 14.34 13.78 5.53
N TYR A 168 14.46 12.47 5.77
CA TYR A 168 15.69 11.70 5.56
C TYR A 168 16.96 12.29 6.22
N ASN A 169 16.82 12.84 7.42
CA ASN A 169 17.87 13.54 8.18
C ASN A 169 18.43 14.80 7.49
N ASP A 170 17.74 15.35 6.49
CA ASP A 170 18.22 16.49 5.71
C ASP A 170 17.29 17.70 5.88
N ARG A 171 17.85 18.79 6.43
CA ARG A 171 17.12 20.04 6.65
C ARG A 171 16.78 20.75 5.34
N GLY A 172 17.69 20.77 4.38
CA GLY A 172 17.46 21.39 3.07
C GLY A 172 16.31 20.71 2.35
N LEU A 173 16.26 19.37 2.37
CA LEU A 173 15.13 18.63 1.80
C LEU A 173 13.81 18.88 2.56
N THR A 174 13.87 18.96 3.90
CA THR A 174 12.69 19.24 4.72
C THR A 174 12.05 20.59 4.38
N GLU A 175 12.88 21.60 4.09
CA GLU A 175 12.43 22.96 3.75
C GLU A 175 11.80 23.03 2.34
N LEU A 176 12.00 22.03 1.48
CA LEU A 176 11.35 21.93 0.16
C LEU A 176 9.90 21.44 0.23
N ILE A 177 9.46 20.87 1.35
CA ILE A 177 8.12 20.31 1.51
C ILE A 177 7.18 21.40 2.02
N ASP A 178 6.03 21.57 1.35
CA ASP A 178 4.97 22.51 1.75
C ASP A 178 4.68 22.35 3.27
N PRO A 179 4.72 23.43 4.07
CA PRO A 179 4.44 23.38 5.50
C PRO A 179 3.09 22.74 5.86
N ASN A 180 2.09 22.83 4.99
CA ASN A 180 0.82 22.14 5.21
C ASN A 180 0.94 20.62 4.98
N MET A 181 1.91 20.16 4.18
CA MET A 181 2.11 18.75 3.86
C MET A 181 3.08 18.05 4.82
N GLN A 182 3.47 18.73 5.91
CA GLN A 182 4.28 18.17 6.98
C GLN A 182 3.72 18.52 8.37
N PHE A 183 3.68 17.56 9.28
CA PHE A 183 3.08 17.76 10.60
C PHE A 183 3.54 16.69 11.60
N PHE A 184 3.52 17.03 12.89
CA PHE A 184 3.83 16.09 13.95
C PHE A 184 2.57 15.38 14.45
N GLU A 185 2.59 14.05 14.45
CA GLU A 185 1.52 13.21 14.98
C GLU A 185 1.85 12.76 16.40
N GLY A 186 1.27 13.43 17.39
CA GLY A 186 1.53 13.15 18.81
C GLY A 186 1.19 11.72 19.24
N GLY A 187 0.15 11.12 18.66
CA GLY A 187 -0.30 9.76 19.01
C GLY A 187 0.68 8.65 18.64
N ILE A 188 1.50 8.86 17.62
CA ILE A 188 2.53 7.91 17.18
C ILE A 188 3.96 8.45 17.35
N GLN A 189 4.10 9.69 17.82
CA GLN A 189 5.35 10.41 18.01
C GLN A 189 6.22 10.42 16.76
N ARG A 190 5.65 10.82 15.62
CA ARG A 190 6.35 10.90 14.34
C ARG A 190 6.09 12.22 13.66
N GLN A 191 7.11 12.74 12.98
CA GLN A 191 6.92 13.74 11.94
C GLN A 191 6.49 13.02 10.67
N THR A 192 5.38 13.47 10.09
CA THR A 192 4.77 12.91 8.89
C THR A 192 4.87 13.88 7.75
N TYR A 193 5.21 13.36 6.58
CA TYR A 193 5.33 14.06 5.32
C TYR A 193 4.42 13.39 4.30
N LEU A 194 3.71 14.20 3.52
CA LEU A 194 2.82 13.72 2.46
C LEU A 194 3.39 14.09 1.11
N LEU A 195 3.63 13.08 0.27
CA LEU A 195 3.96 13.28 -1.15
C LEU A 195 2.75 12.88 -1.99
N GLU A 196 2.30 13.76 -2.88
CA GLU A 196 1.14 13.53 -3.72
C GLU A 196 1.41 12.42 -4.75
N LEU A 197 0.43 11.55 -4.95
CA LEU A 197 0.48 10.48 -5.94
C LEU A 197 -0.60 10.69 -7.01
N GLU A 198 -0.31 10.26 -8.23
CA GLU A 198 -1.30 9.99 -9.26
C GLU A 198 -1.38 8.49 -9.53
N LEU A 199 -2.58 7.98 -9.80
CA LEU A 199 -2.75 6.60 -10.28
C LEU A 199 -2.41 6.57 -11.77
N VAL A 200 -1.35 5.85 -12.14
CA VAL A 200 -0.92 5.67 -13.54
C VAL A 200 -1.72 4.55 -14.19
N HIS A 201 -1.79 3.39 -13.52
CA HIS A 201 -2.47 2.22 -14.05
C HIS A 201 -2.94 1.26 -12.96
N ALA A 202 -4.01 0.52 -13.25
CA ALA A 202 -4.49 -0.56 -12.39
C ALA A 202 -4.56 -1.87 -13.20
N PHE A 203 -3.63 -2.77 -12.93
CA PHE A 203 -3.56 -4.14 -13.43
C PHE A 203 -4.56 -5.00 -12.63
N TYR A 204 -5.84 -4.89 -12.95
CA TYR A 204 -6.89 -5.55 -12.15
C TYR A 204 -6.78 -7.07 -12.16
N ASN A 205 -6.38 -7.66 -13.29
CA ASN A 205 -6.20 -9.11 -13.38
C ASN A 205 -5.09 -9.57 -12.45
N GLU A 206 -3.98 -8.85 -12.39
CA GLU A 206 -2.80 -9.16 -11.56
C GLU A 206 -2.93 -8.64 -10.12
N ASP A 207 -3.97 -7.86 -9.84
CA ASP A 207 -4.17 -7.15 -8.58
C ASP A 207 -3.01 -6.19 -8.21
N ILE A 208 -2.52 -5.43 -9.18
CA ILE A 208 -1.42 -4.46 -8.98
C ILE A 208 -1.87 -3.06 -9.37
N ALA A 209 -1.61 -2.07 -8.51
CA ALA A 209 -1.80 -0.66 -8.81
C ALA A 209 -0.44 0.03 -8.91
N LEU A 210 -0.24 0.77 -10.01
CA LEU A 210 0.93 1.59 -10.26
C LEU A 210 0.58 3.06 -10.07
N TYR A 211 1.31 3.73 -9.18
CA TYR A 211 1.22 5.15 -8.94
C TYR A 211 2.54 5.85 -9.30
N ARG A 212 2.48 7.16 -9.48
CA ARG A 212 3.65 8.03 -9.65
C ARG A 212 3.58 9.17 -8.66
N ILE A 213 4.72 9.51 -8.05
CA ILE A 213 4.85 10.72 -7.24
C ILE A 213 4.85 11.94 -8.16
N VAL A 214 3.96 12.90 -7.85
CA VAL A 214 3.76 14.12 -8.64
C VAL A 214 3.94 15.35 -7.77
N ASN A 215 4.15 16.51 -8.41
CA ASN A 215 4.27 17.82 -7.73
C ASN A 215 5.38 17.88 -6.66
N VAL A 216 6.44 17.07 -6.81
CA VAL A 216 7.55 16.95 -5.86
C VAL A 216 8.88 17.28 -6.56
N PRO A 217 9.73 18.14 -5.96
CA PRO A 217 11.09 18.39 -6.46
C PRO A 217 11.92 17.12 -6.68
N GLN A 218 12.67 17.05 -7.78
CA GLN A 218 13.50 15.88 -8.13
C GLN A 218 14.47 15.46 -7.01
N GLN A 219 14.99 16.43 -6.25
CA GLN A 219 15.90 16.19 -5.13
C GLN A 219 15.27 15.33 -4.02
N LEU A 220 13.96 15.49 -3.79
CA LEU A 220 13.22 14.66 -2.84
C LEU A 220 13.04 13.24 -3.38
N LEU A 221 12.71 13.10 -4.67
CA LEU A 221 12.55 11.80 -5.32
C LEU A 221 13.85 10.98 -5.29
N GLN A 222 14.98 11.61 -5.59
CA GLN A 222 16.30 10.98 -5.55
C GLN A 222 16.72 10.50 -4.15
N ARG A 223 16.08 11.03 -3.10
CA ARG A 223 16.38 10.62 -1.73
C ARG A 223 15.58 9.40 -1.26
N LEU A 224 14.46 9.09 -1.92
CA LEU A 224 13.57 7.99 -1.56
C LEU A 224 14.26 6.64 -1.79
N PRO A 225 14.35 5.78 -0.77
CA PRO A 225 14.76 4.40 -0.96
C PRO A 225 13.84 3.70 -1.95
N CYS A 226 14.42 2.88 -2.81
CA CYS A 226 13.69 2.05 -3.76
C CYS A 226 14.20 0.62 -3.70
N VAL A 227 13.44 -0.28 -4.32
CA VAL A 227 13.83 -1.66 -4.56
C VAL A 227 13.61 -1.99 -6.03
N ARG A 228 14.65 -2.53 -6.68
CA ARG A 228 14.59 -2.88 -8.09
C ARG A 228 13.65 -4.08 -8.32
N PRO A 229 12.77 -4.03 -9.33
CA PRO A 229 12.00 -5.20 -9.75
C PRO A 229 12.90 -6.34 -10.25
N ASP A 230 12.55 -7.56 -9.84
CA ASP A 230 12.99 -8.80 -10.45
C ASP A 230 11.76 -9.50 -11.05
N TYR A 231 11.81 -9.72 -12.37
CA TYR A 231 10.71 -10.31 -13.14
C TYR A 231 10.85 -11.82 -13.33
N THR A 232 11.82 -12.45 -12.66
CA THR A 232 12.00 -13.90 -12.71
C THR A 232 10.79 -14.60 -12.10
N LEU A 233 10.19 -15.52 -12.85
CA LEU A 233 9.19 -16.41 -12.26
C LEU A 233 9.91 -17.47 -11.44
N LEU A 234 9.65 -17.49 -10.14
CA LEU A 234 10.37 -18.33 -9.17
C LEU A 234 9.70 -19.70 -9.03
N ASP A 235 10.51 -20.75 -8.89
CA ASP A 235 10.06 -22.10 -8.51
C ASP A 235 9.97 -22.26 -6.97
N ASN A 236 9.50 -23.42 -6.51
CA ASN A 236 9.35 -23.73 -5.08
C ASN A 236 10.70 -23.97 -4.35
N ASP A 237 11.78 -24.22 -5.09
CA ASP A 237 13.12 -24.54 -4.55
C ASP A 237 14.04 -23.32 -4.44
N VAL A 238 13.48 -22.11 -4.54
CA VAL A 238 14.23 -20.85 -4.67
C VAL A 238 14.75 -20.34 -3.31
N PRO A 239 15.85 -19.54 -3.30
CA PRO A 239 16.42 -18.89 -2.11
C PRO A 239 15.44 -18.22 -1.17
N ALA A 240 15.93 -17.94 0.05
CA ALA A 240 15.16 -17.31 1.12
C ALA A 240 14.45 -16.03 0.63
N MET A 241 13.12 -16.09 0.62
CA MET A 241 12.26 -14.95 0.32
C MET A 241 11.89 -14.24 1.62
N TYR A 242 11.70 -12.93 1.57
CA TYR A 242 11.33 -12.13 2.73
C TYR A 242 10.10 -11.30 2.44
N CYS A 243 9.15 -11.25 3.36
CA CYS A 243 8.03 -10.32 3.29
C CYS A 243 8.39 -9.07 4.10
N LEU A 244 8.39 -7.90 3.46
CA LEU A 244 8.55 -6.62 4.14
C LEU A 244 7.18 -5.95 4.27
N GLN A 245 6.69 -5.80 5.50
CA GLN A 245 5.33 -5.32 5.77
C GLN A 245 5.28 -4.40 6.99
N SER A 246 4.14 -3.74 7.22
CA SER A 246 3.94 -2.95 8.44
C SER A 246 3.95 -3.85 9.68
N ALA A 247 4.46 -3.31 10.79
CA ALA A 247 4.52 -4.05 12.05
C ALA A 247 3.11 -4.40 12.57
N PRO A 248 2.93 -5.50 13.32
CA PRO A 248 1.61 -6.00 13.70
C PRO A 248 0.76 -5.02 14.53
N VAL A 249 1.40 -4.24 15.40
CA VAL A 249 0.74 -3.40 16.41
C VAL A 249 0.48 -1.96 15.92
N ASN A 250 1.27 -1.45 14.98
CA ASN A 250 1.07 -0.11 14.42
C ASN A 250 1.59 0.01 12.99
N GLU A 251 1.10 1.02 12.29
CA GLU A 251 1.37 1.28 10.87
C GLU A 251 2.72 1.99 10.62
N VAL A 252 3.47 2.30 11.66
CA VAL A 252 4.74 3.05 11.57
C VAL A 252 5.93 2.10 11.55
N GLY A 253 5.85 1.04 12.36
CA GLY A 253 6.88 0.02 12.43
C GLY A 253 6.91 -0.81 11.14
N ARG A 254 8.05 -1.45 10.92
CA ARG A 254 8.26 -2.36 9.79
C ARG A 254 8.67 -3.73 10.32
N LEU A 255 8.20 -4.76 9.66
CA LEU A 255 8.50 -6.15 9.92
C LEU A 255 9.07 -6.74 8.65
N LEU A 256 10.26 -7.32 8.76
CA LEU A 256 10.80 -8.23 7.77
C LEU A 256 10.72 -9.63 8.35
N ASN A 257 10.06 -10.54 7.65
CA ASN A 257 10.01 -11.94 8.05
C ASN A 257 10.33 -12.87 6.88
N ASP A 258 10.85 -14.03 7.23
CA ASP A 258 11.06 -15.09 6.26
C ASP A 258 9.72 -15.55 5.67
N ALA A 259 9.74 -15.85 4.39
CA ALA A 259 8.65 -16.37 3.61
C ALA A 259 9.18 -17.43 2.64
N ARG A 260 8.31 -18.31 2.16
CA ARG A 260 8.64 -19.32 1.17
C ARG A 260 7.48 -19.54 0.21
N ILE A 261 7.80 -19.79 -1.05
CA ILE A 261 6.82 -20.25 -2.03
C ILE A 261 6.56 -21.73 -1.74
N GLU A 262 5.31 -22.09 -1.45
CA GLU A 262 4.87 -23.49 -1.27
C GLU A 262 4.23 -24.07 -2.52
N GLY A 263 3.89 -23.22 -3.49
CA GLY A 263 3.33 -23.64 -4.75
C GLY A 263 2.91 -22.49 -5.64
N HIS A 264 2.42 -22.84 -6.82
CA HIS A 264 1.86 -21.93 -7.80
C HIS A 264 0.37 -22.18 -7.93
N LEU A 265 -0.38 -21.11 -8.15
CA LEU A 265 -1.80 -21.14 -8.41
C LEU A 265 -2.06 -20.59 -9.81
N ASP A 266 -2.91 -21.27 -10.57
CA ASP A 266 -3.67 -20.63 -11.64
C ASP A 266 -4.90 -20.00 -10.98
N HIS A 267 -4.80 -18.74 -10.60
CA HIS A 267 -5.80 -18.08 -9.77
C HIS A 267 -6.88 -17.48 -10.67
N PHE A 268 -8.14 -17.79 -10.36
CA PHE A 268 -9.29 -17.14 -10.99
C PHE A 268 -10.36 -16.85 -9.93
N THR A 269 -10.61 -15.57 -9.67
CA THR A 269 -11.65 -15.12 -8.74
C THR A 269 -12.43 -13.96 -9.35
N MET A 270 -13.76 -14.01 -9.22
CA MET A 270 -14.64 -12.89 -9.55
C MET A 270 -15.08 -12.19 -8.28
N PHE A 271 -14.82 -10.88 -8.20
CA PHE A 271 -15.28 -10.03 -7.12
C PHE A 271 -16.48 -9.22 -7.57
N ALA A 272 -17.52 -9.20 -6.74
CA ALA A 272 -18.68 -8.36 -6.97
C ALA A 272 -18.30 -6.88 -6.86
N ASP A 273 -18.69 -6.10 -7.86
CA ASP A 273 -18.52 -4.65 -7.90
C ASP A 273 -19.90 -4.03 -8.10
N HIS A 274 -20.39 -3.30 -7.12
CA HIS A 274 -21.75 -2.76 -7.11
C HIS A 274 -21.98 -1.69 -8.21
N VAL A 275 -20.90 -1.18 -8.82
CA VAL A 275 -20.94 -0.15 -9.86
C VAL A 275 -20.75 -0.76 -11.25
N THR A 276 -19.74 -1.61 -11.43
CA THR A 276 -19.40 -2.20 -12.74
C THR A 276 -19.83 -3.66 -12.92
N GLY A 277 -20.48 -4.25 -11.92
CA GLY A 277 -20.95 -5.63 -11.90
C GLY A 277 -19.94 -6.56 -11.23
N SER A 278 -18.84 -6.88 -11.91
CA SER A 278 -17.77 -7.71 -11.35
C SER A 278 -16.42 -7.37 -11.98
N TYR A 279 -15.34 -7.61 -11.25
CA TYR A 279 -13.99 -7.64 -11.80
C TYR A 279 -13.33 -8.98 -11.48
N VAL A 280 -12.30 -9.31 -12.25
CA VAL A 280 -11.62 -10.60 -12.18
C VAL A 280 -10.20 -10.39 -11.71
N ILE A 281 -9.75 -11.23 -10.78
CA ILE A 281 -8.34 -11.46 -10.52
C ILE A 281 -8.01 -12.79 -11.20
N ASP A 282 -7.02 -12.76 -12.09
CA ASP A 282 -6.69 -13.87 -13.00
C ASP A 282 -5.17 -14.08 -13.12
N GLY A 283 -4.78 -15.31 -13.46
CA GLY A 283 -3.43 -15.70 -13.83
C GLY A 283 -2.58 -16.25 -12.68
N ILE A 284 -1.28 -16.39 -12.97
CA ILE A 284 -0.32 -17.08 -12.10
C ILE A 284 -0.14 -16.32 -10.78
N ARG A 285 -0.15 -17.04 -9.66
CA ARG A 285 0.18 -16.55 -8.31
C ARG A 285 1.10 -17.50 -7.57
N TYR A 286 1.79 -16.97 -6.57
CA TYR A 286 2.49 -17.78 -5.59
C TYR A 286 1.58 -18.04 -4.39
N LEU A 287 1.52 -19.29 -3.94
CA LEU A 287 1.06 -19.65 -2.61
C LEU A 287 2.25 -19.50 -1.66
N VAL A 288 2.19 -18.56 -0.74
CA VAL A 288 3.32 -18.21 0.13
C VAL A 288 3.03 -18.62 1.56
N LYS A 289 3.95 -19.37 2.18
CA LYS A 289 3.93 -19.56 3.64
C LYS A 289 4.88 -18.58 4.30
N GLY A 290 4.42 -17.98 5.39
CA GLY A 290 5.19 -17.11 6.25
C GLY A 290 4.23 -16.36 7.17
N TYR A 291 4.78 -15.54 8.07
CA TYR A 291 3.94 -14.60 8.79
C TYR A 291 3.46 -13.51 7.82
N PHE A 292 2.16 -13.26 7.78
CA PHE A 292 1.59 -12.07 7.18
C PHE A 292 0.56 -11.47 8.12
N ARG A 293 0.54 -10.15 8.18
CA ARG A 293 -0.40 -9.39 8.99
C ARG A 293 -1.66 -9.13 8.17
N PHE A 294 -2.84 -9.23 8.76
CA PHE A 294 -4.04 -8.68 8.11
C PHE A 294 -3.87 -7.18 7.86
N GLY A 295 -4.16 -6.73 6.64
CA GLY A 295 -3.86 -5.38 6.18
C GLY A 295 -2.44 -5.20 5.64
N SER A 296 -1.69 -6.27 5.38
CA SER A 296 -0.41 -6.22 4.66
C SER A 296 -0.54 -6.27 3.14
N SER A 297 -1.76 -6.20 2.59
CA SER A 297 -1.97 -6.13 1.13
C SER A 297 -1.15 -4.98 0.54
N GLY A 298 -0.42 -5.27 -0.53
CA GLY A 298 0.58 -4.37 -1.12
C GLY A 298 2.00 -4.49 -0.56
N ALA A 299 2.24 -5.36 0.43
CA ALA A 299 3.59 -5.62 0.93
C ALA A 299 4.47 -6.33 -0.13
N PRO A 300 5.73 -5.90 -0.32
CA PRO A 300 6.65 -6.56 -1.24
C PRO A 300 7.24 -7.85 -0.66
N TYR A 301 7.40 -8.82 -1.55
CA TYR A 301 8.23 -10.01 -1.36
C TYR A 301 9.59 -9.81 -2.01
N LEU A 302 10.62 -9.90 -1.19
CA LEU A 302 12.00 -9.54 -1.50
C LEU A 302 12.89 -10.78 -1.60
N LEU A 303 13.82 -10.73 -2.54
CA LEU A 303 14.93 -11.67 -2.68
C LEU A 303 16.24 -10.92 -2.49
N TYR A 304 17.26 -11.62 -2.01
CA TYR A 304 18.60 -11.07 -1.95
C TYR A 304 19.36 -11.46 -3.22
N ASP A 305 19.78 -10.47 -3.98
CA ASP A 305 20.64 -10.60 -5.15
C ASP A 305 22.10 -10.61 -4.67
N GLU A 306 22.70 -11.80 -4.62
CA GLU A 306 24.08 -11.98 -4.18
C GLU A 306 25.10 -11.34 -5.12
N ALA A 307 24.78 -11.22 -6.42
CA ALA A 307 25.69 -10.66 -7.41
C ALA A 307 25.86 -9.16 -7.22
N GLU A 308 24.74 -8.46 -6.97
CA GLU A 308 24.73 -7.01 -6.77
C GLU A 308 24.82 -6.61 -5.29
N ASN A 309 24.65 -7.55 -4.34
CA ASN A 309 24.62 -7.30 -2.89
C ASN A 309 23.47 -6.36 -2.48
N GLU A 310 22.28 -6.61 -3.04
CA GLU A 310 21.08 -5.79 -2.88
C GLU A 310 19.84 -6.66 -2.68
N PHE A 311 18.78 -6.07 -2.13
CA PHE A 311 17.47 -6.69 -2.19
C PHE A 311 16.74 -6.24 -3.46
N VAL A 312 16.03 -7.18 -4.09
CA VAL A 312 15.15 -6.96 -5.23
C VAL A 312 13.73 -7.41 -4.87
N VAL A 313 12.72 -6.87 -5.55
CA VAL A 313 11.32 -7.22 -5.32
C VAL A 313 10.82 -8.13 -6.44
N ASN A 314 10.26 -9.27 -6.08
CA ASN A 314 9.78 -10.25 -7.06
C ASN A 314 8.26 -10.35 -7.13
N ALA A 315 7.58 -10.17 -6.00
CA ALA A 315 6.14 -10.31 -5.92
C ALA A 315 5.53 -9.32 -4.93
N ILE A 316 4.21 -9.17 -5.01
CA ILE A 316 3.41 -8.32 -4.13
C ILE A 316 2.33 -9.14 -3.45
N GLN A 317 2.15 -8.91 -2.14
CA GLN A 317 1.11 -9.54 -1.35
C GLN A 317 -0.27 -9.05 -1.80
N SER A 318 -1.08 -9.97 -2.33
CA SER A 318 -2.41 -9.67 -2.90
C SER A 318 -3.50 -10.08 -1.90
N GLU A 319 -3.59 -11.38 -1.61
CA GLU A 319 -4.67 -11.95 -0.80
C GLU A 319 -4.16 -12.81 0.36
N ALA A 320 -5.04 -13.07 1.32
CA ALA A 320 -4.83 -14.08 2.35
C ALA A 320 -5.54 -15.37 1.94
N SER A 321 -4.87 -16.51 2.03
CA SER A 321 -5.43 -17.83 1.74
C SER A 321 -5.96 -18.48 3.02
N PRO A 322 -7.29 -18.63 3.16
CA PRO A 322 -7.87 -19.32 4.30
C PRO A 322 -7.74 -20.84 4.14
N LEU A 323 -7.44 -21.50 5.24
CA LEU A 323 -7.58 -22.93 5.42
C LEU A 323 -8.81 -23.19 6.28
N GLN A 324 -9.76 -23.94 5.73
CA GLN A 324 -10.96 -24.37 6.43
C GLN A 324 -10.64 -25.65 7.20
N LEU A 325 -10.68 -25.58 8.53
CA LEU A 325 -10.52 -26.74 9.39
C LEU A 325 -11.89 -27.38 9.69
N SER A 326 -11.89 -28.70 9.81
CA SER A 326 -13.01 -29.44 10.39
C SER A 326 -12.66 -29.79 11.84
N ILE A 327 -13.35 -29.17 12.79
CA ILE A 327 -13.17 -29.43 14.22
C ILE A 327 -14.45 -30.10 14.72
N ASN A 328 -14.34 -31.33 15.22
CA ASN A 328 -15.49 -32.16 15.64
C ASN A 328 -16.58 -32.29 14.55
N SER A 329 -16.16 -32.46 13.30
CA SER A 329 -17.06 -32.51 12.12
C SER A 329 -17.85 -31.23 11.85
N ASN A 330 -17.47 -30.09 12.46
CA ASN A 330 -18.02 -28.79 12.17
C ASN A 330 -16.97 -27.92 11.45
N MET A 331 -17.39 -27.26 10.37
CA MET A 331 -16.57 -26.32 9.60
C MET A 331 -16.97 -24.85 9.87
N ALA A 332 -18.17 -24.60 10.40
CA ALA A 332 -18.64 -23.25 10.62
C ALA A 332 -17.74 -22.51 11.64
N GLY A 333 -17.20 -21.36 11.22
CA GLY A 333 -16.31 -20.53 12.04
C GLY A 333 -14.86 -21.02 12.15
N ASN A 334 -14.50 -22.12 11.49
CA ASN A 334 -13.18 -22.75 11.61
C ASN A 334 -12.21 -22.39 10.47
N TYR A 335 -12.15 -21.11 10.11
CA TYR A 335 -11.21 -20.60 9.11
C TYR A 335 -9.93 -20.09 9.78
N GLN A 336 -8.77 -20.50 9.26
CA GLN A 336 -7.48 -19.95 9.65
C GLN A 336 -6.73 -19.50 8.41
N TYR A 337 -6.29 -18.25 8.38
CA TYR A 337 -5.46 -17.76 7.29
C TYR A 337 -4.01 -18.12 7.60
N VAL A 338 -3.52 -19.16 6.94
CA VAL A 338 -2.20 -19.75 7.21
C VAL A 338 -1.19 -19.43 6.12
N ASN A 339 -1.67 -19.17 4.90
CA ASN A 339 -0.86 -18.85 3.74
C ASN A 339 -1.33 -17.53 3.11
N ALA A 340 -0.44 -16.92 2.37
CA ALA A 340 -0.64 -15.74 1.57
C ALA A 340 -0.74 -16.13 0.08
N ILE A 341 -1.38 -15.28 -0.71
CA ILE A 341 -1.34 -15.34 -2.18
C ILE A 341 -0.64 -14.07 -2.66
N ALA A 342 0.43 -14.25 -3.42
CA ALA A 342 1.23 -13.15 -3.94
C ALA A 342 1.22 -13.15 -5.47
N THR A 343 1.17 -11.96 -6.05
CA THR A 343 1.28 -11.78 -7.50
C THR A 343 2.76 -11.58 -7.88
N PRO A 344 3.35 -12.42 -8.74
CA PRO A 344 4.67 -12.15 -9.29
C PRO A 344 4.66 -10.93 -10.20
N LEU A 345 5.70 -10.09 -10.11
CA LEU A 345 5.87 -8.95 -11.01
C LEU A 345 6.11 -9.37 -12.47
N HIS A 346 6.53 -10.63 -12.68
CA HIS A 346 6.65 -11.26 -14.00
C HIS A 346 5.46 -10.94 -14.92
N SER A 347 4.24 -11.05 -14.40
CA SER A 347 3.00 -10.90 -15.19
C SER A 347 2.77 -9.49 -15.74
N ILE A 348 3.43 -8.47 -15.18
CA ILE A 348 3.26 -7.07 -15.60
C ILE A 348 4.53 -6.47 -16.24
N LYS A 349 5.59 -7.26 -16.43
CA LYS A 349 6.91 -6.77 -16.85
C LYS A 349 6.85 -5.79 -18.02
N ASP A 350 6.34 -6.23 -19.16
CA ASP A 350 6.44 -5.47 -20.41
C ASP A 350 5.73 -4.10 -20.30
N LYS A 351 4.55 -4.08 -19.68
CA LYS A 351 3.79 -2.84 -19.46
C LYS A 351 4.43 -1.95 -18.39
N LEU A 352 4.99 -2.54 -17.33
CA LEU A 352 5.66 -1.76 -16.29
C LEU A 352 6.92 -1.08 -16.85
N GLU A 353 7.72 -1.79 -17.64
CA GLU A 353 8.89 -1.23 -18.32
C GLU A 353 8.50 -0.12 -19.32
N GLU A 354 7.38 -0.26 -20.05
CA GLU A 354 6.83 0.79 -20.90
C GLU A 354 6.51 2.08 -20.12
N PHE A 355 5.86 1.96 -18.96
CA PHE A 355 5.57 3.12 -18.11
C PHE A 355 6.84 3.77 -17.54
N MET A 356 7.86 2.98 -17.20
CA MET A 356 9.08 3.48 -16.56
C MET A 356 10.08 4.09 -17.54
N THR A 357 10.06 3.67 -18.81
CA THR A 357 11.00 4.15 -19.85
C THR A 357 10.41 5.19 -20.80
N GLY A 358 9.09 5.38 -20.77
CA GLY A 358 8.31 6.27 -21.64
C GLY A 358 8.45 7.76 -21.38
#